data_AF-A0A7J7L242-F1
#
_entry.id   AF-A0A7J7L242-F1
#
_cell.length_a   1.000
_cell.length_b   1.000
_cell.length_c   1.000
_cell.angle_alpha   90.00
_cell.angle_beta   90.00
_cell.angle_gamma   90.00
#
_symmetry.space_group_name_H-M   'P 1'
#
loop_
_entity.id
_entity.type
_entity.pdbx_description
1 polymer ?
#
loop_
_entity_poly.entity_id
_entity_poly.type
_entity_poly.pdbx_seq_one_letter_code
_entity_poly.pdbx_strand_id
1 'polypeptide(L)'
;MTRTSMTSEDGGKTVSDTGASPILVRVAPMVLKLKAVGLTLSKLIQRHPKRKNVKVDGSNSMTMESGEFAMSSKKRKLDASASVSMVKEAWSSPIVEDELLAMENKLRVATREGGEGLDMSVKLELCRVSDPYGLTGKVQSINLVWGVEGFDPFVLGGITSHHIAAGTLGILAGLFHLSIRPPQRLYKGLRLGNIETVISSSIDAVFYVAFVVAGTMWYGSTTTPINFFGPTHYQWDQGYFQQEVYQRVSAGLAKNQCLSESWSKIPEKLVFYDYIGNNPAKGGLFRAGLMDNGDGIAVRWLGHPAFRDRGGA
;
A
#
# COMPACT_ATOMS: atom_id res chain seq x y z
N MET A 1 14.76 39.66 -39.84
CA MET A 1 13.33 40.04 -39.83
C MET A 1 12.61 38.93 -39.05
N THR A 2 12.07 39.10 -37.85
CA THR A 2 11.83 40.30 -37.03
C THR A 2 11.89 39.85 -35.57
N ARG A 3 12.50 40.72 -34.77
CA ARG A 3 12.93 40.60 -33.38
C ARG A 3 11.87 41.24 -32.50
N THR A 4 11.57 40.67 -31.33
CA THR A 4 11.14 41.49 -30.20
C THR A 4 11.67 40.91 -28.89
N SER A 5 12.68 41.61 -28.38
CA SER A 5 13.21 41.54 -27.03
C SER A 5 12.63 42.71 -26.24
N MET A 6 12.23 42.51 -24.99
CA MET A 6 12.26 43.57 -23.97
C MET A 6 12.70 42.97 -22.64
N THR A 7 13.67 43.64 -22.03
CA THR A 7 14.36 43.35 -20.78
C THR A 7 13.86 44.27 -19.66
N SER A 8 13.95 43.76 -18.42
CA SER A 8 14.13 44.43 -17.11
C SER A 8 12.94 45.28 -16.57
N GLU A 9 12.60 45.36 -15.28
CA GLU A 9 13.33 45.29 -13.99
C GLU A 9 12.39 44.87 -12.83
N ASP A 10 13.05 44.42 -11.75
CA ASP A 10 12.77 44.44 -10.31
C ASP A 10 11.42 44.91 -9.71
N GLY A 11 11.05 44.31 -8.57
CA GLY A 11 10.04 44.87 -7.67
C GLY A 11 9.26 43.86 -6.83
N GLY A 12 9.75 43.57 -5.63
CA GLY A 12 9.08 42.73 -4.65
C GLY A 12 7.67 43.20 -4.29
N LYS A 13 6.76 42.23 -4.09
CA LYS A 13 5.57 42.40 -3.25
C LYS A 13 5.33 41.15 -2.42
N THR A 14 5.49 41.36 -1.13
CA THR A 14 4.93 40.61 -0.01
C THR A 14 3.45 40.25 -0.27
N VAL A 15 3.10 38.98 -0.20
CA VAL A 15 1.72 38.53 0.01
C VAL A 15 1.66 37.90 1.39
N SER A 16 1.29 38.73 2.35
CA SER A 16 0.79 38.34 3.66
C SER A 16 -0.63 37.79 3.53
N ASP A 17 -0.87 36.66 4.20
CA ASP A 17 -2.12 36.18 4.78
C ASP A 17 -3.42 36.24 3.97
N THR A 18 -3.94 35.05 3.65
CA THR A 18 -5.18 34.50 4.28
C THR A 18 -5.60 33.24 3.52
N GLY A 19 -5.72 32.10 4.23
CA GLY A 19 -6.40 30.93 3.68
C GLY A 19 -5.91 29.61 4.23
N ALA A 20 -6.27 29.29 5.47
CA ALA A 20 -6.21 27.92 5.95
C ALA A 20 -6.92 26.98 4.95
N SER A 21 -6.23 25.95 4.47
CA SER A 21 -6.82 24.92 3.60
C SER A 21 -8.07 24.32 4.29
N PRO A 22 -9.25 24.31 3.65
CA PRO A 22 -10.54 23.93 4.26
C PRO A 22 -10.65 22.46 4.69
N ILE A 23 -9.56 21.69 4.60
CA ILE A 23 -9.47 20.27 4.93
C ILE A 23 -9.05 20.06 6.40
N LEU A 24 -8.24 20.97 6.98
CA LEU A 24 -7.79 20.87 8.38
C LEU A 24 -8.97 20.95 9.37
N VAL A 25 -10.01 21.69 9.00
CA VAL A 25 -11.25 21.85 9.80
C VAL A 25 -12.11 20.58 9.80
N ARG A 26 -11.87 19.60 8.90
CA ARG A 26 -12.73 18.41 8.73
C ARG A 26 -12.21 17.13 9.38
N VAL A 27 -10.92 16.99 9.63
CA VAL A 27 -10.33 15.72 10.14
C VAL A 27 -10.40 15.61 11.66
N ALA A 28 -10.09 16.69 12.39
CA ALA A 28 -10.21 16.73 13.86
C ALA A 28 -11.64 16.40 14.37
N PRO A 29 -12.73 16.92 13.79
CA PRO A 29 -14.07 16.52 14.20
C PRO A 29 -14.42 15.08 13.79
N MET A 30 -13.72 14.46 12.83
CA MET A 30 -13.98 13.08 12.41
C MET A 30 -13.44 12.07 13.43
N VAL A 31 -12.25 12.31 13.98
CA VAL A 31 -11.63 11.50 15.05
C VAL A 31 -12.41 11.65 16.35
N LEU A 32 -12.82 12.88 16.71
CA LEU A 32 -13.71 13.12 17.85
C LEU A 32 -15.10 12.49 17.64
N LYS A 33 -15.64 12.51 16.41
CA LYS A 33 -16.89 11.83 16.07
C LYS A 33 -16.77 10.32 16.15
N LEU A 34 -15.64 9.71 15.77
CA LEU A 34 -15.40 8.27 15.93
C LEU A 34 -15.33 7.87 17.42
N LYS A 35 -14.68 8.67 18.26
CA LYS A 35 -14.66 8.49 19.72
C LYS A 35 -16.07 8.64 20.33
N ALA A 36 -16.83 9.64 19.87
CA ALA A 36 -18.21 9.87 20.28
C ALA A 36 -19.17 8.76 19.79
N VAL A 37 -19.00 8.26 18.56
CA VAL A 37 -19.78 7.14 18.00
C VAL A 37 -19.49 5.86 18.77
N GLY A 38 -18.23 5.55 19.08
CA GLY A 38 -17.87 4.41 19.93
C GLY A 38 -18.49 4.48 21.32
N LEU A 39 -18.47 5.65 21.96
CA LEU A 39 -19.11 5.90 23.25
C LEU A 39 -20.65 5.85 23.20
N THR A 40 -21.24 6.30 22.09
CA THR A 40 -22.71 6.31 21.89
C THR A 40 -23.23 4.91 21.56
N LEU A 41 -22.50 4.13 20.76
CA LEU A 41 -22.82 2.73 20.46
C LEU A 41 -22.71 1.87 21.72
N SER A 42 -21.69 2.10 22.55
CA SER A 42 -21.53 1.45 23.85
C SER A 42 -22.71 1.72 24.81
N LYS A 43 -23.22 2.96 24.84
CA LYS A 43 -24.43 3.33 25.59
C LYS A 43 -25.73 2.79 24.99
N LEU A 44 -25.81 2.66 23.66
CA LEU A 44 -26.99 2.11 22.96
C LEU A 44 -27.13 0.60 23.18
N ILE A 45 -26.00 -0.13 23.15
CA ILE A 45 -25.93 -1.57 23.40
C ILE A 45 -26.29 -1.90 24.86
N GLN A 46 -25.93 -1.03 25.82
CA GLN A 46 -26.33 -1.17 27.22
C GLN A 46 -27.84 -0.91 27.49
N ARG A 47 -28.55 -0.24 26.58
CA ARG A 47 -29.97 0.14 26.75
C ARG A 47 -30.98 -0.88 26.24
N HIS A 48 -30.56 -2.01 25.66
CA HIS A 48 -31.51 -3.05 25.29
C HIS A 48 -32.13 -3.71 26.54
N PRO A 49 -33.46 -3.63 26.73
CA PRO A 49 -34.09 -4.28 27.88
C PRO A 49 -33.96 -5.80 27.74
N LYS A 50 -33.56 -6.47 28.82
CA LYS A 50 -33.61 -7.93 28.96
C LYS A 50 -35.00 -8.41 28.51
N ARG A 51 -35.10 -9.06 27.34
CA ARG A 51 -36.37 -9.65 26.89
C ARG A 51 -36.77 -10.74 27.90
N LYS A 52 -37.95 -10.59 28.50
CA LYS A 52 -38.60 -11.59 29.36
C LYS A 52 -38.70 -12.92 28.62
N ASN A 53 -38.40 -14.01 29.35
CA ASN A 53 -38.58 -15.38 28.88
C ASN A 53 -40.04 -15.60 28.45
N VAL A 54 -40.27 -15.82 27.16
CA VAL A 54 -41.52 -16.39 26.67
C VAL A 54 -41.36 -17.91 26.79
N LYS A 55 -42.14 -18.54 27.68
CA LYS A 55 -42.35 -20.00 27.66
C LYS A 55 -43.08 -20.33 26.36
N VAL A 56 -42.49 -21.18 25.53
CA VAL A 56 -43.20 -21.88 24.46
C VAL A 56 -43.50 -23.27 25.01
N ASP A 57 -44.77 -23.54 25.27
CA ASP A 57 -45.23 -24.87 25.69
C ASP A 57 -45.04 -25.87 24.56
N GLY A 58 -44.44 -27.00 24.89
CA GLY A 58 -44.19 -28.10 23.96
C GLY A 58 -45.43 -28.95 23.76
N SER A 59 -45.79 -29.18 22.51
CA SER A 59 -46.39 -30.44 22.06
C SER A 59 -46.12 -30.61 20.57
N ASN A 60 -45.18 -31.51 20.24
CA ASN A 60 -45.36 -32.55 19.24
C ASN A 60 -44.12 -33.44 19.20
N SER A 61 -44.32 -34.64 19.72
CA SER A 61 -43.47 -35.81 19.60
C SER A 61 -43.44 -36.31 18.16
N MET A 62 -42.26 -36.61 17.63
CA MET A 62 -42.10 -37.80 16.78
C MET A 62 -40.67 -38.32 16.92
N THR A 63 -40.59 -39.58 17.35
CA THR A 63 -39.39 -40.35 17.66
C THR A 63 -38.80 -40.98 16.41
N MET A 64 -37.48 -40.92 16.26
CA MET A 64 -36.65 -42.06 15.83
C MET A 64 -35.28 -41.99 16.54
N GLU A 65 -35.07 -42.95 17.45
CA GLU A 65 -33.78 -43.46 17.94
C GLU A 65 -32.92 -44.00 16.78
N SER A 66 -31.60 -44.16 16.81
CA SER A 66 -30.52 -44.02 17.80
C SER A 66 -29.19 -44.06 17.01
N GLY A 67 -28.14 -43.41 17.53
CA GLY A 67 -26.82 -43.38 16.92
C GLY A 67 -25.94 -42.31 17.56
N GLU A 68 -25.69 -42.47 18.86
CA GLU A 68 -24.94 -41.53 19.68
C GLU A 68 -23.46 -41.44 19.27
N PHE A 69 -23.04 -40.26 18.82
CA PHE A 69 -21.69 -39.75 19.11
C PHE A 69 -21.85 -38.48 19.95
N ALA A 70 -21.93 -38.68 21.26
CA ALA A 70 -22.11 -37.61 22.23
C ALA A 70 -20.82 -36.78 22.36
N MET A 71 -20.69 -35.70 21.58
CA MET A 71 -19.87 -34.57 22.01
C MET A 71 -20.73 -33.63 22.86
N SER A 72 -20.46 -33.65 24.16
CA SER A 72 -20.99 -32.76 25.18
C SER A 72 -20.89 -31.29 24.73
N SER A 73 -22.00 -30.76 24.21
CA SER A 73 -22.17 -29.34 23.97
C SER A 73 -22.35 -28.65 25.32
N LYS A 74 -21.22 -28.41 26.01
CA LYS A 74 -21.16 -27.39 27.06
C LYS A 74 -21.41 -26.06 26.36
N LYS A 75 -22.69 -25.65 26.35
CA LYS A 75 -23.22 -24.40 25.85
C LYS A 75 -22.52 -23.24 26.58
N ARG A 76 -21.32 -22.88 26.14
CA ARG A 76 -20.63 -21.67 26.61
C ARG A 76 -21.48 -20.50 26.12
N LYS A 77 -22.22 -19.91 27.06
CA LYS A 77 -22.75 -18.56 26.92
C LYS A 77 -21.54 -17.68 26.59
N LEU A 78 -21.42 -17.27 25.33
CA LEU A 78 -20.59 -16.13 24.99
C LEU A 78 -21.32 -14.91 25.53
N ASP A 79 -20.96 -14.51 26.74
CA ASP A 79 -21.44 -13.30 27.35
C ASP A 79 -20.99 -12.13 26.48
N ALA A 80 -21.94 -11.36 25.94
CA ALA A 80 -21.67 -10.15 25.17
C ALA A 80 -20.80 -9.14 25.96
N SER A 81 -20.74 -9.27 27.29
CA SER A 81 -19.83 -8.50 28.15
C SER A 81 -18.35 -8.84 27.91
N ALA A 82 -18.01 -10.06 27.50
CA ALA A 82 -16.63 -10.48 27.21
C ALA A 82 -16.12 -9.89 25.89
N SER A 83 -16.97 -9.81 24.86
CA SER A 83 -16.62 -9.12 23.61
C SER A 83 -16.48 -7.62 23.80
N VAL A 84 -17.32 -7.01 24.65
CA VAL A 84 -17.21 -5.59 25.02
C VAL A 84 -15.99 -5.33 25.89
N SER A 85 -15.62 -6.24 26.80
CA SER A 85 -14.40 -6.11 27.62
C SER A 85 -13.14 -6.27 26.79
N MET A 86 -13.11 -7.17 25.81
CA MET A 86 -11.98 -7.34 24.88
C MET A 86 -11.79 -6.11 23.99
N VAL A 87 -12.87 -5.51 23.48
CA VAL A 87 -12.79 -4.23 22.74
C VAL A 87 -12.32 -3.11 23.66
N LYS A 88 -12.78 -3.09 24.92
CA LYS A 88 -12.34 -2.10 25.91
C LYS A 88 -10.86 -2.28 26.30
N GLU A 89 -10.39 -3.51 26.48
CA GLU A 89 -8.97 -3.83 26.72
C GLU A 89 -8.09 -3.52 25.51
N ALA A 90 -8.57 -3.77 24.28
CA ALA A 90 -7.85 -3.40 23.07
C ALA A 90 -7.72 -1.88 22.90
N TRP A 91 -8.75 -1.12 23.27
CA TRP A 91 -8.75 0.35 23.24
C TRP A 91 -8.03 1.00 24.42
N SER A 92 -7.92 0.31 25.56
CA SER A 92 -7.17 0.73 26.76
C SER A 92 -5.79 0.06 26.85
N SER A 93 -5.34 -0.56 25.76
CA SER A 93 -3.97 -1.07 25.66
C SER A 93 -2.99 0.10 25.75
N PRO A 94 -1.92 0.00 26.56
CA PRO A 94 -0.89 1.04 26.67
C PRO A 94 -0.36 1.46 25.30
N ILE A 95 -0.27 0.53 24.34
CA ILE A 95 0.21 0.79 22.97
C ILE A 95 -0.75 1.71 22.20
N VAL A 96 -2.06 1.48 22.32
CA VAL A 96 -3.08 2.26 21.61
C VAL A 96 -3.29 3.61 22.26
N GLU A 97 -3.24 3.68 23.59
CA GLU A 97 -3.28 4.95 24.32
C GLU A 97 -2.00 5.77 24.10
N ASP A 98 -0.81 5.17 24.10
CA ASP A 98 0.46 5.87 23.84
C ASP A 98 0.53 6.39 22.40
N GLU A 99 0.05 5.63 21.40
CA GLU A 99 -0.01 6.11 20.02
C GLU A 99 -1.07 7.20 19.81
N LEU A 100 -2.25 7.07 20.42
CA LEU A 100 -3.28 8.12 20.39
C LEU A 100 -2.83 9.37 21.14
N LEU A 101 -2.12 9.22 22.26
CA LEU A 101 -1.57 10.33 23.05
C LEU A 101 -0.39 10.98 22.31
N ALA A 102 0.44 10.21 21.61
CA ALA A 102 1.47 10.73 20.72
C ALA A 102 0.86 11.49 19.53
N MET A 103 -0.24 11.01 18.95
CA MET A 103 -1.01 11.73 17.94
C MET A 103 -1.66 12.99 18.50
N GLU A 104 -2.28 12.93 19.68
CA GLU A 104 -2.94 14.07 20.33
C GLU A 104 -1.93 15.15 20.74
N ASN A 105 -0.76 14.75 21.24
CA ASN A 105 0.33 15.67 21.58
C ASN A 105 0.93 16.31 20.32
N LYS A 106 1.12 15.56 19.22
CA LYS A 106 1.55 16.12 17.93
C LYS A 106 0.52 17.09 17.35
N LEU A 107 -0.77 16.78 17.47
CA LEU A 107 -1.87 17.67 17.07
C LEU A 107 -1.95 18.93 17.93
N ARG A 108 -1.78 18.81 19.26
CA ARG A 108 -1.79 19.95 20.18
C ARG A 108 -0.63 20.91 19.93
N VAL A 109 0.57 20.39 19.68
CA VAL A 109 1.74 21.19 19.31
C VAL A 109 1.48 21.96 18.01
N ALA A 110 0.90 21.29 17.00
CA ALA A 110 0.52 21.93 15.73
C ALA A 110 -0.53 23.06 15.88
N THR A 111 -1.48 22.95 16.81
CA THR A 111 -2.44 24.04 17.11
C THR A 111 -1.88 25.17 17.96
N ARG A 112 -0.74 24.98 18.65
CA ARG A 112 -0.17 25.98 19.57
C ARG A 112 0.87 26.89 18.91
N GLU A 113 1.52 26.41 17.85
CA GLU A 113 2.61 27.12 17.16
C GLU A 113 2.16 27.97 15.96
N GLY A 114 0.85 28.12 15.73
CA GLY A 114 0.34 29.13 14.81
C GLY A 114 0.91 29.04 13.39
N GLY A 115 0.45 28.05 12.62
CA GLY A 115 0.22 28.21 11.18
C GLY A 115 1.39 28.52 10.24
N GLU A 116 2.65 28.60 10.69
CA GLU A 116 3.80 28.80 9.80
C GLU A 116 4.78 27.63 9.87
N GLY A 117 4.83 26.85 8.78
CA GLY A 117 6.00 26.06 8.45
C GLY A 117 6.13 24.63 8.99
N LEU A 118 5.07 24.00 9.51
CA LEU A 118 5.12 22.57 9.85
C LEU A 118 4.36 21.72 8.82
N ASP A 119 5.14 21.07 7.95
CA ASP A 119 4.73 19.97 7.08
C ASP A 119 4.03 18.89 7.92
N MET A 120 2.69 18.93 7.95
CA MET A 120 1.84 17.96 8.65
C MET A 120 1.70 16.66 7.82
N SER A 121 2.75 16.27 7.12
CA SER A 121 2.92 14.92 6.59
C SER A 121 3.07 13.97 7.75
N VAL A 122 1.97 13.32 8.13
CA VAL A 122 2.00 12.19 9.05
C VAL A 122 2.76 11.06 8.34
N LYS A 123 4.07 11.06 8.52
CA LYS A 123 5.03 10.08 7.98
C LYS A 123 4.85 8.77 8.75
N LEU A 124 3.96 7.93 8.26
CA LEU A 124 3.47 6.76 8.99
C LEU A 124 4.08 5.43 8.57
N GLU A 125 4.94 5.41 7.56
CA GLU A 125 5.50 4.15 7.09
C GLU A 125 6.92 4.34 6.55
N LEU A 126 7.84 3.48 7.01
CA LEU A 126 9.16 3.33 6.42
C LEU A 126 9.03 2.32 5.28
N CYS A 127 9.01 2.78 4.03
CA CYS A 127 9.15 1.88 2.89
C CYS A 127 10.42 2.20 2.11
N ARG A 128 10.88 1.24 1.31
CA ARG A 128 12.02 1.47 0.42
C ARG A 128 11.58 2.25 -0.80
N VAL A 129 12.28 3.35 -1.06
CA VAL A 129 12.12 4.21 -2.22
C VAL A 129 13.35 4.05 -3.09
N SER A 130 13.17 4.08 -4.40
CA SER A 130 14.25 4.16 -5.38
C SER A 130 13.94 5.25 -6.39
N ASP A 131 14.98 5.81 -7.02
CA ASP A 131 14.80 6.58 -8.25
C ASP A 131 14.27 5.70 -9.39
N PRO A 132 13.73 6.30 -10.48
CA PRO A 132 13.13 5.58 -11.60
C PRO A 132 14.03 4.51 -12.24
N TYR A 133 15.35 4.69 -12.15
CA TYR A 133 16.33 3.78 -12.76
C TYR A 133 16.97 2.82 -11.77
N GLY A 134 16.49 2.73 -10.53
CA GLY A 134 17.02 1.73 -9.59
C GLY A 134 18.45 2.01 -9.15
N LEU A 135 18.91 3.25 -9.06
CA LEU A 135 20.31 3.55 -8.73
C LEU A 135 20.52 3.82 -7.23
N THR A 136 19.52 4.40 -6.55
CA THR A 136 19.62 5.03 -5.22
C THR A 136 18.57 4.52 -4.26
N GLY A 137 18.43 3.19 -4.15
CA GLY A 137 17.50 2.56 -3.23
C GLY A 137 17.82 2.86 -1.76
N LYS A 138 16.85 3.42 -1.02
CA LYS A 138 16.96 3.70 0.43
C LYS A 138 15.65 3.47 1.15
N VAL A 139 15.69 3.23 2.46
CA VAL A 139 14.49 3.24 3.30
C VAL A 139 14.17 4.70 3.62
N GLN A 140 12.93 5.13 3.40
CA GLN A 140 12.49 6.49 3.68
C GLN A 140 11.07 6.50 4.23
N SER A 141 10.78 7.51 5.04
CA SER A 141 9.41 7.84 5.40
C SER A 141 8.64 8.43 4.21
N ILE A 142 7.39 8.00 4.06
CA ILE A 142 6.55 8.38 2.93
C ILE A 142 5.43 9.31 3.38
N ASN A 143 5.16 10.31 2.54
CA ASN A 143 4.01 11.19 2.71
C ASN A 143 2.76 10.54 2.12
N LEU A 144 1.65 10.73 2.80
CA LEU A 144 0.35 10.21 2.38
C LEU A 144 -0.15 10.92 1.12
N VAL A 145 -0.81 10.15 0.26
CA VAL A 145 -1.45 10.66 -0.96
C VAL A 145 -2.92 10.26 -0.94
N TRP A 146 -3.81 11.25 -0.99
CA TRP A 146 -5.26 11.04 -0.93
C TRP A 146 -5.99 11.40 -2.23
N GLY A 147 -5.29 12.02 -3.19
CA GLY A 147 -5.85 12.33 -4.50
C GLY A 147 -5.88 11.12 -5.44
N VAL A 148 -6.19 11.38 -6.71
CA VAL A 148 -6.30 10.34 -7.75
C VAL A 148 -4.95 9.68 -8.01
N GLU A 149 -3.87 10.42 -7.81
CA GLU A 149 -2.49 9.96 -7.91
C GLU A 149 -2.14 8.85 -6.88
N GLY A 150 -2.93 8.68 -5.82
CA GLY A 150 -2.79 7.54 -4.89
C GLY A 150 -3.19 6.19 -5.50
N PHE A 151 -3.86 6.17 -6.66
CA PHE A 151 -4.20 4.95 -7.38
C PHE A 151 -3.16 4.57 -8.45
N ASP A 152 -2.14 5.40 -8.66
CA ASP A 152 -1.01 5.06 -9.52
C ASP A 152 -0.14 4.00 -8.84
N PRO A 153 0.06 2.80 -9.43
CA PRO A 153 0.88 1.74 -8.83
C PRO A 153 2.36 2.13 -8.67
N PHE A 154 2.80 3.24 -9.29
CA PHE A 154 4.15 3.80 -9.20
C PHE A 154 4.28 4.93 -8.17
N VAL A 155 3.21 5.29 -7.44
CA VAL A 155 3.24 6.30 -6.35
C VAL A 155 3.14 5.62 -4.99
N LEU A 156 4.21 5.69 -4.19
CA LEU A 156 4.28 5.01 -2.89
C LEU A 156 3.26 5.53 -1.87
N GLY A 157 2.93 6.81 -1.90
CA GLY A 157 2.00 7.41 -0.94
C GLY A 157 0.58 6.81 -0.99
N GLY A 158 0.22 6.19 -2.11
CA GLY A 158 -1.03 5.46 -2.30
C GLY A 158 -1.11 4.17 -1.48
N ILE A 159 0.02 3.51 -1.22
CA ILE A 159 0.07 2.28 -0.42
C ILE A 159 -0.34 2.58 1.03
N THR A 160 0.27 3.59 1.64
CA THR A 160 -0.02 3.92 3.04
C THR A 160 -1.45 4.44 3.19
N SER A 161 -1.95 5.28 2.27
CA SER A 161 -3.34 5.72 2.31
C SER A 161 -4.33 4.57 2.09
N HIS A 162 -4.01 3.60 1.23
CA HIS A 162 -4.76 2.36 1.06
C HIS A 162 -4.84 1.57 2.38
N HIS A 163 -3.72 1.35 3.06
CA HIS A 163 -3.71 0.61 4.34
C HIS A 163 -4.55 1.30 5.43
N ILE A 164 -4.45 2.63 5.55
CA ILE A 164 -5.23 3.39 6.52
C ILE A 164 -6.73 3.30 6.21
N ALA A 165 -7.11 3.53 4.94
CA ALA A 165 -8.51 3.51 4.52
C ALA A 165 -9.12 2.10 4.63
N ALA A 166 -8.43 1.09 4.09
CA ALA A 166 -8.88 -0.30 4.12
C ALA A 166 -8.90 -0.86 5.55
N GLY A 167 -7.90 -0.53 6.38
CA GLY A 167 -7.87 -0.93 7.79
C GLY A 167 -9.03 -0.35 8.58
N THR A 168 -9.30 0.95 8.41
CA THR A 168 -10.45 1.61 9.04
C THR A 168 -11.77 0.97 8.62
N LEU A 169 -11.95 0.74 7.31
CA LEU A 169 -13.14 0.09 6.78
C LEU A 169 -13.29 -1.35 7.29
N GLY A 170 -12.19 -2.10 7.40
CA GLY A 170 -12.16 -3.47 7.90
C GLY A 170 -12.65 -3.57 9.36
N ILE A 171 -12.24 -2.63 10.22
CA ILE A 171 -12.73 -2.55 11.60
C ILE A 171 -14.24 -2.29 11.64
N LEU A 172 -14.72 -1.33 10.86
CA LEU A 172 -16.16 -1.01 10.80
C LEU A 172 -16.97 -2.19 10.27
N ALA A 173 -16.51 -2.85 9.21
CA ALA A 173 -17.14 -4.04 8.64
C ALA A 173 -17.13 -5.22 9.63
N GLY A 174 -16.02 -5.42 10.36
CA GLY A 174 -15.93 -6.45 11.40
C GLY A 174 -16.95 -6.23 12.52
N LEU A 175 -17.06 -5.00 13.04
CA LEU A 175 -18.07 -4.64 14.04
C LEU A 175 -19.50 -4.83 13.53
N PHE A 176 -19.75 -4.47 12.27
CA PHE A 176 -21.03 -4.71 11.60
C PHE A 176 -21.38 -6.22 11.57
N HIS A 177 -20.45 -7.06 11.12
CA HIS A 177 -20.65 -8.52 11.03
C HIS A 177 -20.80 -9.20 12.39
N LEU A 178 -20.21 -8.65 13.46
CA LEU A 178 -20.43 -9.11 14.83
C LEU A 178 -21.80 -8.69 15.39
N SER A 179 -22.30 -7.52 14.97
CA SER A 179 -23.53 -6.93 15.51
C SER A 179 -24.80 -7.42 14.83
N ILE A 180 -24.71 -7.83 13.56
CA ILE A 180 -25.88 -8.08 12.70
C ILE A 180 -25.86 -9.51 12.16
N ARG A 181 -26.97 -10.23 12.35
CA ARG A 181 -27.14 -11.57 11.76
C ARG A 181 -27.47 -11.48 10.26
N PRO A 182 -27.03 -12.46 9.44
CA PRO A 182 -27.34 -12.46 8.01
C PRO A 182 -28.86 -12.48 7.72
N PRO A 183 -29.32 -11.76 6.68
CA PRO A 183 -30.68 -11.88 6.19
C PRO A 183 -31.04 -13.31 5.75
N GLN A 184 -32.28 -13.73 6.01
CA GLN A 184 -32.72 -15.12 5.76
C GLN A 184 -32.55 -15.57 4.30
N ARG A 185 -32.75 -14.66 3.34
CA ARG A 185 -32.57 -14.93 1.91
C ARG A 185 -31.11 -15.25 1.58
N LEU A 186 -30.16 -14.49 2.11
CA LEU A 186 -28.73 -14.72 1.91
C LEU A 186 -28.26 -15.99 2.62
N TYR A 187 -28.74 -16.23 3.84
CA TYR A 187 -28.40 -17.44 4.60
C TYR A 187 -28.77 -18.72 3.85
N LYS A 188 -29.98 -18.76 3.28
CA LYS A 188 -30.43 -19.89 2.46
C LYS A 188 -29.77 -19.92 1.07
N GLY A 189 -29.72 -18.78 0.39
CA GLY A 189 -29.20 -18.67 -0.97
C GLY A 189 -27.73 -19.07 -1.09
N LEU A 190 -26.90 -18.62 -0.15
CA LEU A 190 -25.46 -18.94 -0.11
C LEU A 190 -25.14 -20.19 0.71
N ARG A 191 -26.15 -20.83 1.33
CA ARG A 191 -25.97 -22.00 2.21
C ARG A 191 -24.98 -21.74 3.35
N LEU A 192 -25.11 -20.62 4.06
CA LEU A 192 -24.17 -20.17 5.10
C LEU A 192 -24.04 -21.11 6.34
N GLY A 193 -24.87 -22.16 6.42
CA GLY A 193 -24.71 -23.23 7.41
C GLY A 193 -23.71 -24.33 7.02
N ASN A 194 -23.27 -24.38 5.75
CA ASN A 194 -22.24 -25.30 5.26
C ASN A 194 -20.87 -24.61 5.25
N ILE A 195 -19.86 -25.26 5.82
CA ILE A 195 -18.49 -24.74 5.85
C ILE A 195 -17.85 -24.70 4.46
N GLU A 196 -18.26 -25.59 3.55
CA GLU A 196 -17.73 -25.64 2.19
C GLU A 196 -17.99 -24.34 1.42
N THR A 197 -19.07 -23.60 1.72
CA THR A 197 -19.31 -22.28 1.13
C THR A 197 -18.17 -21.32 1.49
N VAL A 198 -17.71 -21.33 2.74
CA VAL A 198 -16.62 -20.45 3.19
C VAL A 198 -15.31 -20.85 2.52
N ILE A 199 -15.06 -22.16 2.37
CA ILE A 199 -13.88 -22.67 1.65
C ILE A 199 -13.92 -22.22 0.19
N SER A 200 -15.06 -22.38 -0.49
CA SER A 200 -15.25 -21.97 -1.88
C SER A 200 -15.00 -20.47 -2.07
N SER A 201 -15.59 -19.60 -1.24
CA SER A 201 -15.38 -18.16 -1.35
C SER A 201 -13.96 -17.73 -0.98
N SER A 202 -13.30 -18.45 -0.07
CA SER A 202 -11.93 -18.13 0.35
C SER A 202 -10.92 -18.50 -0.73
N ILE A 203 -11.11 -19.62 -1.43
CA ILE A 203 -10.27 -20.00 -2.57
C ILE A 203 -10.33 -18.94 -3.67
N ASP A 204 -11.53 -18.45 -3.98
CA ASP A 204 -11.73 -17.39 -4.96
C ASP A 204 -11.00 -16.09 -4.56
N ALA A 205 -11.13 -15.67 -3.30
CA ALA A 205 -10.42 -14.48 -2.78
C ALA A 205 -8.89 -14.63 -2.81
N VAL A 206 -8.35 -15.79 -2.44
CA VAL A 206 -6.91 -16.05 -2.46
C VAL A 206 -6.38 -16.11 -3.90
N PHE A 207 -7.12 -16.75 -4.81
CA PHE A 207 -6.78 -16.79 -6.22
C PHE A 207 -6.75 -15.38 -6.83
N TYR A 208 -7.75 -14.55 -6.53
CA TYR A 208 -7.76 -13.15 -6.93
C TYR A 208 -6.49 -12.40 -6.48
N VAL A 209 -6.11 -12.52 -5.20
CA VAL A 209 -4.88 -11.89 -4.68
C VAL A 209 -3.64 -12.43 -5.38
N ALA A 210 -3.56 -13.74 -5.64
CA ALA A 210 -2.42 -14.34 -6.33
C ALA A 210 -2.24 -13.78 -7.76
N PHE A 211 -3.34 -13.57 -8.50
CA PHE A 211 -3.30 -12.95 -9.83
C PHE A 211 -2.86 -11.50 -9.79
N VAL A 212 -3.35 -10.72 -8.82
CA VAL A 212 -2.92 -9.32 -8.64
C VAL A 212 -1.42 -9.25 -8.37
N VAL A 213 -0.91 -10.05 -7.43
CA VAL A 213 0.51 -10.04 -7.06
C VAL A 213 1.39 -10.52 -8.22
N ALA A 214 0.98 -11.56 -8.95
CA ALA A 214 1.67 -12.03 -10.14
C ALA A 214 1.76 -10.93 -11.21
N GLY A 215 0.65 -10.21 -11.45
CA GLY A 215 0.61 -9.06 -12.33
C GLY A 215 1.57 -7.95 -11.89
N THR A 216 1.47 -7.50 -10.64
CA THR A 216 2.34 -6.41 -10.15
C THR A 216 3.82 -6.78 -10.17
N MET A 217 4.17 -8.06 -9.96
CA MET A 217 5.55 -8.53 -10.08
C MET A 217 6.05 -8.50 -11.53
N TRP A 218 5.19 -8.90 -12.48
CA TRP A 218 5.58 -9.01 -13.88
C TRP A 218 5.64 -7.67 -14.62
N TYR A 219 4.70 -6.76 -14.32
CA TYR A 219 4.64 -5.43 -14.91
C TYR A 219 5.48 -4.40 -14.14
N GLY A 220 5.75 -4.66 -12.87
CA GLY A 220 6.41 -3.73 -11.96
C GLY A 220 5.40 -2.81 -11.26
N SER A 221 5.70 -2.51 -10.00
CA SER A 221 5.03 -1.51 -9.18
C SER A 221 6.01 -0.94 -8.16
N THR A 222 5.57 0.02 -7.36
CA THR A 222 6.33 0.47 -6.18
C THR A 222 6.63 -0.62 -5.16
N THR A 223 5.81 -1.67 -5.07
CA THR A 223 6.00 -2.78 -4.13
C THR A 223 6.92 -3.87 -4.68
N THR A 224 7.28 -3.81 -5.97
CA THR A 224 8.23 -4.73 -6.61
C THR A 224 9.40 -3.98 -7.26
N PRO A 225 10.22 -3.26 -6.45
CA PRO A 225 11.31 -2.43 -6.95
C PRO A 225 12.42 -3.26 -7.62
N ILE A 226 12.92 -2.76 -8.75
CA ILE A 226 13.94 -3.44 -9.58
C ILE A 226 15.27 -3.70 -8.85
N ASN A 227 15.57 -2.93 -7.80
CA ASN A 227 16.75 -3.15 -6.96
C ASN A 227 16.76 -4.48 -6.21
N PHE A 228 15.59 -5.11 -6.08
CA PHE A 228 15.41 -6.34 -5.33
C PHE A 228 15.01 -7.50 -6.22
N PHE A 229 14.12 -7.23 -7.18
CA PHE A 229 13.54 -8.26 -8.04
C PHE A 229 14.17 -8.31 -9.44
N GLY A 230 15.08 -7.40 -9.76
CA GLY A 230 15.62 -7.22 -11.11
C GLY A 230 14.72 -6.36 -12.00
N PRO A 231 15.19 -5.98 -13.19
CA PRO A 231 14.40 -5.22 -14.15
C PRO A 231 13.27 -6.06 -14.74
N THR A 232 12.29 -5.40 -15.36
CA THR A 232 11.21 -6.08 -16.10
C THR A 232 11.62 -6.28 -17.56
N HIS A 233 11.02 -7.27 -18.24
CA HIS A 233 11.26 -7.46 -19.67
C HIS A 233 10.79 -6.28 -20.52
N TYR A 234 9.73 -5.57 -20.09
CA TYR A 234 9.25 -4.37 -20.76
C TYR A 234 10.30 -3.25 -20.83
N GLN A 235 11.14 -3.12 -19.80
CA GLN A 235 12.22 -2.14 -19.79
C GLN A 235 13.27 -2.46 -20.86
N TRP A 236 13.55 -3.75 -21.11
CA TRP A 236 14.42 -4.18 -22.20
C TRP A 236 13.76 -3.94 -23.56
N ASP A 237 12.50 -4.37 -23.74
CA ASP A 237 11.81 -4.32 -25.03
C ASP A 237 11.61 -2.87 -25.54
N GLN A 238 11.50 -1.91 -24.62
CA GLN A 238 11.38 -0.48 -24.93
C GLN A 238 12.73 0.25 -24.98
N GLY A 239 13.84 -0.42 -24.67
CA GLY A 239 15.15 0.22 -24.54
C GLY A 239 15.19 1.30 -23.44
N TYR A 240 14.50 1.07 -22.33
CA TYR A 240 14.31 2.06 -21.24
C TYR A 240 15.65 2.55 -20.67
N PHE A 241 16.53 1.62 -20.30
CA PHE A 241 17.85 1.97 -19.75
C PHE A 241 18.80 2.49 -20.84
N GLN A 242 18.78 1.88 -22.03
CA GLN A 242 19.52 2.34 -23.19
C GLN A 242 19.24 3.83 -23.49
N GLN A 243 17.98 4.24 -23.51
CA GLN A 243 17.58 5.63 -23.76
C GLN A 243 18.15 6.60 -22.72
N GLU A 244 18.06 6.26 -21.43
CA GLU A 244 18.64 7.08 -20.35
C GLU A 244 20.16 7.18 -20.46
N VAL A 245 20.84 6.08 -20.80
CA VAL A 245 22.29 6.07 -21.03
C VAL A 245 22.66 7.02 -22.16
N TYR A 246 22.00 6.92 -23.32
CA TYR A 246 22.26 7.81 -24.46
C TYR A 246 21.91 9.27 -24.16
N GLN A 247 20.85 9.52 -23.36
CA GLN A 247 20.51 10.87 -22.92
C GLN A 247 21.62 11.48 -22.05
N ARG A 248 22.17 10.72 -21.09
CA ARG A 248 23.29 11.18 -20.24
C ARG A 248 24.56 11.43 -21.06
N VAL A 249 24.89 10.53 -21.98
CA VAL A 249 26.06 10.71 -22.88
C VAL A 249 25.88 11.95 -23.76
N SER A 250 24.71 12.13 -24.37
CA SER A 250 24.40 13.29 -25.21
C SER A 250 24.47 14.60 -24.42
N ALA A 251 24.02 14.60 -23.17
CA ALA A 251 24.14 15.75 -22.28
C ALA A 251 25.60 16.06 -21.90
N GLY A 252 26.47 15.04 -21.80
CA GLY A 252 27.91 15.21 -21.63
C GLY A 252 28.56 15.87 -22.86
N LEU A 253 28.23 15.36 -24.05
CA LEU A 253 28.72 15.90 -25.33
C LEU A 253 28.27 17.36 -25.53
N ALA A 254 27.02 17.69 -25.18
CA ALA A 254 26.51 19.07 -25.23
C ALA A 254 27.26 20.03 -24.29
N LYS A 255 27.93 19.50 -23.26
CA LYS A 255 28.83 20.25 -22.36
C LYS A 255 30.28 20.27 -22.85
N ASN A 256 30.52 19.97 -24.12
CA ASN A 256 31.84 19.88 -24.76
C ASN A 256 32.77 18.83 -24.15
N GLN A 257 32.22 17.79 -23.51
CA GLN A 257 33.03 16.65 -23.05
C GLN A 257 33.35 15.75 -24.24
N CYS A 258 34.51 15.07 -24.20
CA CYS A 258 34.81 14.08 -25.23
C CYS A 258 33.95 12.82 -25.04
N LEU A 259 33.86 12.00 -26.10
CA LEU A 259 33.05 10.78 -26.08
C LEU A 259 33.48 9.83 -24.96
N SER A 260 34.79 9.62 -24.79
CA SER A 260 35.33 8.74 -23.74
C SER A 260 35.03 9.24 -22.33
N GLU A 261 35.07 10.56 -22.11
CA GLU A 261 34.74 11.17 -20.82
C GLU A 261 33.23 11.08 -20.53
N SER A 262 32.40 11.23 -21.55
CA SER A 262 30.95 11.10 -21.40
C SER A 262 30.56 9.67 -21.01
N TRP A 263 31.17 8.67 -21.65
CA TRP A 263 30.96 7.25 -21.31
C TRP A 263 31.52 6.86 -19.94
N SER A 264 32.67 7.42 -19.53
CA SER A 264 33.28 7.08 -18.22
C SER A 264 32.46 7.58 -17.02
N LYS A 265 31.54 8.53 -17.23
CA LYS A 265 30.63 9.05 -16.19
C LYS A 265 29.35 8.24 -16.03
N ILE A 266 29.10 7.25 -16.89
CA ILE A 266 27.91 6.41 -16.79
C ILE A 266 28.09 5.41 -15.64
N PRO A 267 27.14 5.30 -14.70
CA PRO A 267 27.24 4.33 -13.61
C PRO A 267 27.19 2.89 -14.14
N GLU A 268 28.11 2.04 -13.70
CA GLU A 268 28.15 0.63 -14.13
C GLU A 268 26.82 -0.10 -13.83
N LYS A 269 26.18 0.21 -12.69
CA LYS A 269 24.88 -0.35 -12.33
C LYS A 269 23.79 -0.05 -13.37
N LEU A 270 23.79 1.16 -13.95
CA LEU A 270 22.82 1.55 -14.96
C LEU A 270 23.03 0.74 -16.25
N VAL A 271 24.29 0.60 -16.67
CA VAL A 271 24.64 -0.21 -17.85
C VAL A 271 24.35 -1.68 -17.62
N PHE A 272 24.52 -2.17 -16.38
CA PHE A 272 24.19 -3.54 -16.04
C PHE A 272 22.69 -3.81 -16.14
N TYR A 273 21.81 -2.85 -15.85
CA TYR A 273 20.39 -3.01 -16.14
C TYR A 273 20.07 -3.07 -17.65
N ASP A 274 20.90 -2.46 -18.50
CA ASP A 274 20.80 -2.51 -19.97
C ASP A 274 21.47 -3.76 -20.58
N TYR A 275 21.52 -4.86 -19.84
CA TYR A 275 22.07 -6.13 -20.29
C TYR A 275 20.99 -7.22 -20.33
N ILE A 276 20.89 -7.89 -21.49
CA ILE A 276 19.83 -8.88 -21.76
C ILE A 276 19.84 -10.07 -20.80
N GLY A 277 20.98 -10.42 -20.20
CA GLY A 277 21.06 -11.49 -19.20
C GLY A 277 20.25 -11.18 -17.93
N ASN A 278 20.01 -9.88 -17.66
CA ASN A 278 19.17 -9.43 -16.55
C ASN A 278 17.67 -9.38 -16.89
N ASN A 279 17.28 -9.68 -18.13
CA ASN A 279 15.88 -9.72 -18.52
C ASN A 279 15.22 -11.03 -18.01
N PRO A 280 14.16 -10.96 -17.18
CA PRO A 280 13.53 -12.14 -16.58
C PRO A 280 12.85 -13.07 -17.62
N ALA A 281 12.62 -12.60 -18.85
CA ALA A 281 12.05 -13.39 -19.94
C ALA A 281 13.09 -14.22 -20.73
N LYS A 282 14.31 -14.42 -20.19
CA LYS A 282 15.39 -15.21 -20.82
C LYS A 282 15.71 -16.53 -20.13
N GLY A 283 14.94 -16.88 -19.10
CA GLY A 283 15.05 -18.16 -18.41
C GLY A 283 14.63 -19.37 -19.26
N GLY A 284 14.63 -20.54 -18.64
CA GLY A 284 14.06 -21.76 -19.20
C GLY A 284 13.46 -22.61 -18.09
N LEU A 285 12.35 -23.31 -18.36
CA LEU A 285 11.57 -24.02 -17.34
C LEU A 285 12.40 -24.97 -16.46
N PHE A 286 13.43 -25.59 -17.04
CA PHE A 286 14.31 -26.53 -16.34
C PHE A 286 15.72 -25.99 -16.07
N ARG A 287 15.96 -24.70 -16.29
CA ARG A 287 17.20 -24.04 -15.89
C ARG A 287 17.05 -23.55 -14.45
N ALA A 288 17.44 -24.41 -13.51
CA ALA A 288 17.30 -24.14 -12.08
C ALA A 288 18.54 -23.42 -11.53
N GLY A 289 18.34 -22.64 -10.46
CA GLY A 289 19.40 -22.00 -9.70
C GLY A 289 19.47 -20.48 -9.91
N LEU A 290 20.59 -19.90 -9.47
CA LEU A 290 20.87 -18.47 -9.55
C LEU A 290 21.21 -18.05 -10.98
N MET A 291 21.01 -16.77 -11.30
CA MET A 291 21.47 -16.20 -12.58
C MET A 291 22.99 -16.35 -12.75
N ASP A 292 23.75 -16.19 -11.67
CA ASP A 292 25.20 -16.39 -11.61
C ASP A 292 25.65 -17.78 -12.08
N ASN A 293 24.81 -18.81 -11.98
CA ASN A 293 25.12 -20.16 -12.48
C ASN A 293 25.02 -20.26 -14.01
N GLY A 294 24.37 -19.30 -14.65
CA GLY A 294 24.20 -19.22 -16.09
C GLY A 294 25.36 -18.52 -16.76
N ASP A 295 25.41 -17.19 -16.67
CA ASP A 295 26.40 -16.33 -17.34
C ASP A 295 27.59 -15.94 -16.45
N GLY A 296 27.57 -16.30 -15.17
CA GLY A 296 28.65 -16.06 -14.22
C GLY A 296 28.45 -14.82 -13.36
N ILE A 297 29.41 -14.56 -12.48
CA ILE A 297 29.41 -13.37 -11.62
C ILE A 297 29.96 -12.18 -12.40
N ALA A 298 29.15 -11.12 -12.54
CA ALA A 298 29.57 -9.90 -13.19
C ALA A 298 30.74 -9.23 -12.43
N VAL A 299 31.86 -9.02 -13.13
CA VAL A 299 33.08 -8.45 -12.52
C VAL A 299 33.20 -6.95 -12.75
N ARG A 300 33.05 -6.49 -14.00
CA ARG A 300 33.15 -5.07 -14.37
C ARG A 300 32.56 -4.82 -15.76
N TRP A 301 32.27 -3.55 -16.04
CA TRP A 301 31.96 -3.09 -17.38
C TRP A 301 33.25 -2.87 -18.21
N LEU A 302 33.21 -3.24 -19.50
CA LEU A 302 34.36 -3.13 -20.42
C LEU A 302 34.32 -1.86 -21.30
N GLY A 303 33.35 -0.98 -21.07
CA GLY A 303 33.11 0.20 -21.91
C GLY A 303 32.08 -0.05 -23.00
N HIS A 304 31.64 1.03 -23.64
CA HIS A 304 30.68 0.98 -24.75
C HIS A 304 31.41 0.69 -26.06
N PRO A 305 31.09 -0.42 -26.76
CA PRO A 305 31.68 -0.69 -28.06
C PRO A 305 31.11 0.25 -29.12
N ALA A 306 31.98 0.88 -29.91
CA ALA A 306 31.59 1.63 -31.10
C ALA A 306 32.19 0.94 -32.32
N PHE A 307 31.32 0.42 -33.19
CA PHE A 307 31.72 -0.22 -34.43
C PHE A 307 31.71 0.82 -35.54
N ARG A 308 32.74 0.82 -36.37
CA ARG A 308 32.82 1.64 -37.58
C ARG A 308 33.14 0.77 -38.76
N ASP A 309 32.50 1.03 -39.90
CA ASP A 309 32.86 0.39 -41.15
C ASP A 309 34.17 0.96 -41.72
N ARG A 310 34.62 0.46 -42.89
CA ARG A 310 35.83 0.97 -43.56
C ARG A 310 35.71 2.45 -43.94
N GLY A 311 34.50 2.95 -44.16
CA GLY A 311 34.21 4.36 -44.45
C GLY A 311 34.15 5.26 -43.21
N GLY A 312 34.16 4.68 -42.01
CA GLY A 312 34.08 5.40 -40.74
C GLY A 312 32.65 5.70 -40.28
N ALA A 313 31.64 5.13 -40.93
CA ALA A 313 30.24 5.19 -40.52
C ALA A 313 29.96 4.24 -39.35
#